data_AF-A0A9E3SDU6-F1
#
_entry.id   AF-A0A9E3SDU6-F1
#
_cell.length_a   1.000
_cell.length_b   1.000
_cell.length_c   1.000
_cell.angle_alpha   90.00
_cell.angle_beta   90.00
_cell.angle_gamma   90.00
#
_symmetry.space_group_name_H-M   'P 1'
#
loop_
_entity.id
_entity.type
_entity.pdbx_description
1 polymer ?
#
loop_
_entity_poly.entity_id
_entity_poly.type
_entity_poly.pdbx_seq_one_letter_code
_entity_poly.pdbx_strand_id
1 'polypeptide(L)'
;YRKRKIFHGKQSFADLMEVIQKHKEEKFLLPCSDIVKESMTEMLDTAKIDYNKAVLYRTVASNLSKLKIDDYDMLIFFSPAGIKSLTKNFPKFKQGTKVFGTFGPSTALAAKEAGFKLQINAPTKSAPSMTMAVEEFIEAQNKRTRKK
;
A
#
# COMPACT_ATOMS: atom_id res chain seq x y z
N TYR A 1 10.83 11.39 -41.72
CA TYR A 1 10.44 10.92 -40.37
C TYR A 1 11.57 11.23 -39.39
N ARG A 2 11.41 12.19 -38.46
CA ARG A 2 12.45 12.52 -37.47
C ARG A 2 12.35 11.55 -36.30
N LYS A 3 13.37 10.73 -36.09
CA LYS A 3 13.43 9.80 -34.94
C LYS A 3 13.42 10.62 -33.65
N ARG A 4 12.45 10.38 -32.76
CA ARG A 4 12.36 11.07 -31.46
C ARG A 4 13.55 10.65 -30.60
N LYS A 5 14.23 11.61 -29.98
CA LYS A 5 15.30 11.32 -29.01
C LYS A 5 14.64 10.86 -27.71
N ILE A 6 15.01 9.68 -27.24
CA ILE A 6 14.48 9.08 -26.02
C ILE A 6 15.55 9.20 -24.95
N PHE A 7 15.16 9.73 -23.80
CA PHE A 7 15.97 9.72 -22.59
C PHE A 7 15.29 8.83 -21.55
N HIS A 8 16.07 8.11 -20.76
CA HIS A 8 15.57 7.22 -19.72
C HIS A 8 16.47 7.31 -18.50
N GLY A 9 15.87 7.24 -17.31
CA GLY A 9 16.61 6.99 -16.08
C GLY A 9 17.03 5.53 -15.99
N LYS A 10 17.82 5.18 -14.97
CA LYS A 10 18.24 3.79 -14.74
C LYS A 10 17.12 2.96 -14.13
N GLN A 11 16.73 3.26 -12.90
CA GLN A 11 15.75 2.44 -12.18
C GLN A 11 14.81 3.24 -11.27
N SER A 12 15.30 4.36 -10.72
CA SER A 12 14.57 5.20 -9.79
C SER A 12 14.14 6.52 -10.42
N PHE A 13 13.19 7.20 -9.79
CA PHE A 13 12.82 8.55 -10.19
C PHE A 13 13.98 9.55 -9.99
N ALA A 14 14.86 9.33 -9.01
CA ALA A 14 16.05 10.14 -8.80
C ALA A 14 17.01 10.05 -10.01
N ASP A 15 17.20 8.85 -10.58
CA ASP A 15 18.00 8.69 -11.80
C ASP A 15 17.39 9.44 -12.99
N LEU A 16 16.06 9.52 -13.05
CA LEU A 16 15.35 10.28 -14.08
C LEU A 16 15.52 11.80 -13.88
N MET A 17 15.57 12.26 -12.63
CA MET A 17 15.78 13.68 -12.31
C MET A 17 17.13 14.20 -12.81
N GLU A 18 18.19 13.39 -12.81
CA GLU A 18 19.49 13.78 -13.39
C GLU A 18 19.39 14.15 -14.88
N VAL A 19 18.50 13.48 -15.60
CA VAL A 19 18.23 13.76 -17.01
C VAL A 19 17.34 14.99 -17.15
N ILE A 20 16.27 15.06 -16.36
CA ILE A 20 15.31 16.18 -16.39
C ILE A 20 16.02 17.52 -16.11
N GLN A 21 16.93 17.56 -15.14
CA GLN A 21 17.67 18.78 -14.79
C GLN A 21 18.57 19.30 -15.91
N LYS A 22 19.11 18.42 -16.76
CA LYS A 22 19.87 18.82 -17.97
C LYS A 22 18.99 19.46 -19.04
N HIS A 23 17.67 19.30 -18.92
CA HIS A 23 16.66 19.80 -19.85
C HIS A 23 15.59 20.63 -19.11
N LYS A 24 15.97 21.33 -18.02
CA LYS A 24 15.05 22.07 -17.15
C LYS A 24 14.21 23.17 -17.83
N GLU A 25 14.65 23.64 -18.99
CA GLU A 25 13.96 24.67 -19.78
C GLU A 25 12.74 24.10 -20.55
N GLU A 26 12.63 22.77 -20.64
CA GLU A 26 11.54 22.08 -21.33
C GLU A 26 10.29 21.96 -20.44
N LYS A 27 9.14 21.73 -21.07
CA LYS A 27 7.87 21.47 -20.38
C LYS A 27 7.61 19.98 -20.27
N PHE A 28 7.37 19.52 -19.05
CA PHE A 28 7.18 18.11 -18.77
C PHE A 28 5.71 17.78 -18.52
N LEU A 29 5.31 16.59 -18.95
CA LEU A 29 4.06 15.97 -18.52
C LEU A 29 4.41 14.81 -17.60
N LEU A 30 3.75 14.72 -16.46
CA LEU A 30 3.90 13.62 -15.50
C LEU A 30 2.64 12.74 -15.54
N PRO A 31 2.63 11.67 -16.37
CA PRO A 31 1.61 10.63 -16.32
C PRO A 31 1.62 9.94 -14.95
N CYS A 32 0.50 9.96 -14.25
CA CYS A 32 0.41 9.42 -12.90
C CYS A 32 -0.99 8.90 -12.56
N SER A 33 -1.11 8.23 -11.41
CA SER A 33 -2.39 7.95 -10.75
C SER A 33 -2.96 9.21 -10.12
N ASP A 34 -4.23 9.13 -9.72
CA ASP A 34 -4.85 10.09 -8.78
C ASP A 34 -4.14 10.14 -7.42
N ILE A 35 -3.50 9.03 -7.03
CA ILE A 35 -2.63 8.95 -5.85
C ILE A 35 -1.16 8.99 -6.29
N VAL A 36 -0.57 10.18 -6.33
CA VAL A 36 0.86 10.36 -6.66
C VAL A 36 1.71 10.27 -5.40
N LYS A 37 2.90 9.66 -5.48
CA LYS A 37 3.88 9.74 -4.39
C LYS A 37 4.36 11.18 -4.26
N GLU A 38 4.13 11.79 -3.10
CA GLU A 38 4.51 13.18 -2.81
C GLU A 38 6.00 13.43 -3.07
N SER A 39 6.86 12.46 -2.73
CA SER A 39 8.30 12.56 -2.97
C SER A 39 8.70 12.79 -4.43
N MET A 40 7.93 12.30 -5.40
CA MET A 40 8.20 12.55 -6.83
C MET A 40 7.92 14.00 -7.20
N THR A 41 6.83 14.54 -6.69
CA THR A 41 6.41 15.91 -6.98
C THR A 41 7.28 16.91 -6.24
N GLU A 42 7.63 16.61 -4.99
CA GLU A 42 8.60 17.40 -4.20
C GLU A 42 9.96 17.52 -4.91
N MET A 43 10.46 16.43 -5.51
CA MET A 43 11.72 16.47 -6.27
C MET A 43 11.63 17.40 -7.49
N LEU A 44 10.52 17.37 -8.23
CA LEU A 44 10.29 18.24 -9.38
C LEU A 44 10.14 19.71 -8.94
N ASP A 45 9.36 19.95 -7.90
CA ASP A 45 9.09 21.27 -7.34
C ASP A 45 10.38 21.91 -6.79
N THR A 46 11.18 21.14 -6.03
CA THR A 46 12.48 21.57 -5.49
C THR A 46 13.47 21.92 -6.60
N ALA A 47 13.47 21.14 -7.69
CA ALA A 47 14.30 21.39 -8.86
C ALA A 47 13.72 22.49 -9.78
N LYS A 48 12.57 23.08 -9.45
CA LYS A 48 11.85 24.11 -10.20
C LYS A 48 11.58 23.71 -11.66
N ILE A 49 11.19 22.46 -11.87
CA ILE A 49 10.84 21.94 -13.20
C ILE A 49 9.44 22.41 -13.57
N ASP A 50 9.25 22.89 -14.81
CA ASP A 50 7.92 23.18 -15.36
C ASP A 50 7.23 21.87 -15.76
N TYR A 51 6.25 21.41 -14.98
CA TYR A 51 5.52 20.18 -15.27
C TYR A 51 4.02 20.26 -14.95
N ASN A 52 3.23 19.53 -15.74
CA ASN A 52 1.83 19.29 -15.46
C ASN A 52 1.58 17.82 -15.11
N LYS A 53 0.72 17.55 -14.13
CA LYS A 53 0.25 16.20 -13.82
C LYS A 53 -0.83 15.78 -14.80
N ALA A 54 -0.68 14.59 -15.37
CA ALA A 54 -1.72 13.93 -16.18
C ALA A 54 -2.19 12.67 -15.46
N VAL A 55 -3.35 12.75 -14.79
CA VAL A 55 -3.94 11.60 -14.11
C VAL A 55 -4.54 10.66 -15.15
N LEU A 56 -3.85 9.56 -15.45
CA LEU A 56 -4.26 8.60 -16.49
C LEU A 56 -5.09 7.44 -15.94
N TYR A 57 -4.97 7.15 -14.64
CA TYR A 57 -5.69 6.05 -13.99
C TYR A 57 -6.02 6.39 -12.54
N ARG A 58 -7.03 5.73 -11.99
CA ARG A 58 -7.50 5.94 -10.61
C ARG A 58 -7.38 4.66 -9.80
N THR A 59 -6.82 4.77 -8.59
CA THR A 59 -6.80 3.66 -7.65
C THR A 59 -8.13 3.62 -6.89
N VAL A 60 -8.98 2.65 -7.24
CA VAL A 60 -10.27 2.44 -6.58
C VAL A 60 -10.28 1.11 -5.82
N ALA A 61 -10.99 1.08 -4.69
CA ALA A 61 -11.30 -0.17 -4.02
C ALA A 61 -12.21 -1.03 -4.90
N SER A 62 -11.87 -2.31 -5.06
CA SER A 62 -12.74 -3.28 -5.71
C SER A 62 -14.09 -3.37 -5.00
N ASN A 63 -15.15 -3.61 -5.76
CA ASN A 63 -16.47 -3.88 -5.20
C ASN A 63 -16.51 -5.30 -4.62
N LEU A 64 -16.64 -5.40 -3.30
CA LEU A 64 -16.68 -6.67 -2.56
C LEU A 64 -18.09 -7.06 -2.10
N SER A 65 -19.15 -6.48 -2.68
CA SER A 65 -20.55 -6.78 -2.32
C SER A 65 -20.95 -8.26 -2.38
N LYS A 66 -20.27 -9.06 -3.20
CA LYS A 66 -20.50 -10.52 -3.31
C LYS A 66 -19.69 -11.34 -2.30
N LEU A 67 -18.75 -10.73 -1.60
CA LEU A 67 -17.91 -11.38 -0.60
C LEU A 67 -18.66 -11.44 0.73
N LYS A 68 -18.90 -12.65 1.23
CA LYS A 68 -19.42 -12.88 2.57
C LYS A 68 -18.28 -12.78 3.58
N ILE A 69 -17.93 -11.55 3.96
CA ILE A 69 -16.79 -11.31 4.86
C ILE A 69 -16.95 -12.00 6.23
N ASP A 70 -18.18 -12.26 6.63
CA ASP A 70 -18.48 -12.93 7.90
C ASP A 70 -18.10 -14.41 7.92
N ASP A 71 -17.95 -15.05 6.76
CA ASP A 71 -17.52 -16.46 6.63
C ASP A 71 -16.02 -16.66 6.93
N TYR A 72 -15.25 -15.57 7.09
CA TYR A 72 -13.81 -15.62 7.33
C TYR A 72 -13.46 -15.36 8.79
N ASP A 73 -12.65 -16.24 9.38
CA ASP A 73 -12.12 -16.09 10.74
C ASP A 73 -10.94 -15.11 10.82
N MET A 74 -10.23 -14.91 9.70
CA MET A 74 -9.01 -14.12 9.65
C MET A 74 -8.97 -13.21 8.41
N LEU A 75 -8.60 -11.94 8.62
CA LEU A 75 -8.40 -10.95 7.57
C LEU A 75 -6.97 -10.42 7.61
N ILE A 76 -6.26 -10.54 6.49
CA ILE A 76 -4.85 -10.18 6.37
C ILE A 76 -4.66 -9.04 5.37
N PHE A 77 -3.99 -7.97 5.79
CA PHE A 77 -3.80 -6.76 5.01
C PHE A 77 -2.33 -6.53 4.67
N PHE A 78 -2.05 -6.23 3.41
CA PHE A 78 -0.69 -5.97 2.92
C PHE A 78 -0.41 -4.49 2.64
N SER A 79 -1.45 -3.65 2.71
CA SER A 79 -1.31 -2.21 2.48
C SER A 79 -2.40 -1.42 3.20
N PRO A 80 -2.15 -0.13 3.52
CA PRO A 80 -3.17 0.78 4.07
C PRO A 80 -4.43 0.88 3.19
N ALA A 81 -4.28 0.73 1.87
CA ALA A 81 -5.41 0.74 0.93
C ALA A 81 -6.37 -0.43 1.17
N GLY A 82 -5.88 -1.58 1.65
CA GLY A 82 -6.71 -2.72 2.03
C GLY A 82 -7.63 -2.41 3.23
N ILE A 83 -7.13 -1.68 4.23
CA ILE A 83 -7.92 -1.23 5.38
C ILE A 83 -9.00 -0.24 4.93
N LYS A 84 -8.65 0.73 4.08
CA LYS A 84 -9.63 1.66 3.49
C LYS A 84 -10.67 0.94 2.64
N SER A 85 -10.27 -0.11 1.92
CA SER A 85 -11.17 -0.94 1.13
C SER A 85 -12.18 -1.68 2.02
N LEU A 86 -11.75 -2.22 3.16
CA LEU A 86 -12.62 -2.86 4.14
C LEU A 86 -13.70 -1.90 4.65
N THR A 87 -13.30 -0.73 5.15
CA THR A 87 -14.25 0.24 5.73
C THR A 87 -15.21 0.80 4.69
N LYS A 88 -14.76 0.95 3.43
CA LYS A 88 -15.61 1.39 2.32
C LYS A 88 -16.62 0.32 1.88
N ASN A 89 -16.18 -0.93 1.73
CA ASN A 89 -17.05 -2.01 1.25
C ASN A 89 -17.98 -2.53 2.35
N PHE A 90 -17.56 -2.45 3.61
CA PHE A 90 -18.30 -2.96 4.75
C PHE A 90 -18.39 -1.89 5.85
N PRO A 91 -19.20 -0.82 5.65
CA PRO A 91 -19.25 0.32 6.57
C PRO A 91 -19.81 -0.01 7.96
N LYS A 92 -20.52 -1.14 8.08
CA LYS A 92 -21.05 -1.66 9.36
C LYS A 92 -20.20 -2.81 9.92
N PHE A 93 -19.01 -3.04 9.36
CA PHE A 93 -18.15 -4.14 9.78
C PHE A 93 -17.76 -3.99 11.25
N LYS A 94 -17.90 -5.09 11.99
CA LYS A 94 -17.43 -5.21 13.36
C LYS A 94 -16.41 -6.34 13.41
N GLN A 95 -15.23 -6.06 13.96
CA GLN A 95 -14.17 -7.06 14.05
C GLN A 95 -14.61 -8.29 14.86
N GLY A 96 -15.25 -8.08 16.02
CA GLY A 96 -15.70 -9.17 16.89
C GLY A 96 -14.53 -10.10 17.28
N THR A 97 -14.69 -11.39 17.02
CA THR A 97 -13.67 -12.42 17.27
C THR A 97 -12.70 -12.63 16.11
N LYS A 98 -12.89 -11.93 14.97
CA LYS A 98 -12.06 -12.11 13.78
C LYS A 98 -10.63 -11.65 14.02
N VAL A 99 -9.70 -12.46 13.55
CA VAL A 99 -8.26 -12.24 13.67
C VAL A 99 -7.80 -11.30 12.57
N PHE A 100 -7.11 -10.23 12.92
CA PHE A 100 -6.56 -9.26 11.99
C PHE A 100 -5.05 -9.39 11.93
N GLY A 101 -4.53 -9.46 10.71
CA GLY A 101 -3.10 -9.46 10.43
C GLY A 101 -2.68 -8.35 9.49
N THR A 102 -1.49 -7.79 9.70
CA THR A 102 -0.92 -6.77 8.80
C THR A 102 0.50 -7.07 8.41
N PHE A 103 0.84 -6.78 7.15
CA PHE A 103 2.21 -6.78 6.64
C PHE A 103 2.72 -5.34 6.49
N GLY A 104 3.71 -4.98 7.31
CA GLY A 104 4.39 -3.69 7.33
C GLY A 104 3.84 -2.69 8.36
N PRO A 105 4.71 -1.78 8.85
CA PRO A 105 4.35 -0.82 9.90
C PRO A 105 3.28 0.20 9.44
N SER A 106 3.30 0.61 8.17
CA SER A 106 2.30 1.53 7.62
C SER A 106 0.90 0.92 7.60
N THR A 107 0.79 -0.36 7.24
CA THR A 107 -0.48 -1.10 7.26
C THR A 107 -0.98 -1.29 8.69
N ALA A 108 -0.07 -1.61 9.62
CA ALA A 108 -0.41 -1.75 11.04
C ALA A 108 -0.93 -0.45 11.65
N LEU A 109 -0.32 0.68 11.31
CA LEU A 109 -0.77 2.01 11.73
C LEU A 109 -2.18 2.30 11.22
N ALA A 110 -2.41 2.14 9.91
CA ALA A 110 -3.72 2.38 9.29
C ALA A 110 -4.84 1.52 9.91
N ALA A 111 -4.54 0.27 10.27
CA ALA A 111 -5.51 -0.60 10.94
C ALA A 111 -5.85 -0.13 12.35
N LYS A 112 -4.85 0.32 13.12
CA LYS A 112 -5.05 0.88 14.47
C LYS A 112 -5.83 2.19 14.44
N GLU A 113 -5.52 3.08 13.50
CA GLU A 113 -6.25 4.34 13.29
C GLU A 113 -7.71 4.10 12.89
N ALA A 114 -7.99 3.03 12.15
CA ALA A 114 -9.35 2.59 11.84
C ALA A 114 -10.06 1.89 13.01
N GLY A 115 -9.43 1.80 14.19
CA GLY A 115 -10.00 1.21 15.40
C GLY A 115 -9.92 -0.32 15.48
N PHE A 116 -9.16 -0.98 14.59
CA PHE A 116 -8.99 -2.43 14.62
C PHE A 116 -7.85 -2.86 15.55
N LYS A 117 -8.07 -3.98 16.24
CA LYS A 117 -7.06 -4.63 17.08
C LYS A 117 -6.31 -5.65 16.25
N LEU A 118 -4.99 -5.55 16.21
CA LEU A 118 -4.13 -6.48 15.48
C LEU A 118 -3.66 -7.62 16.36
N GLN A 119 -3.77 -8.84 15.86
CA GLN A 119 -3.26 -10.06 16.49
C GLN A 119 -2.00 -10.57 15.80
N ILE A 120 -1.89 -10.33 14.49
CA ILE A 120 -0.77 -10.78 13.67
C ILE A 120 -0.10 -9.54 13.07
N ASN A 121 1.20 -9.40 13.25
CA ASN A 121 2.00 -8.39 12.58
C ASN A 121 3.18 -9.09 11.93
N ALA A 122 3.46 -8.75 10.69
CA ALA A 122 4.64 -9.19 9.94
C ALA A 122 5.21 -7.99 9.16
N PRO A 123 6.47 -8.00 8.75
CA PRO A 123 7.51 -8.92 9.22
C PRO A 123 7.89 -8.64 10.68
N THR A 124 8.33 -9.67 11.39
CA THR A 124 8.99 -9.59 12.70
C THR A 124 10.32 -10.35 12.66
N LYS A 125 11.10 -10.30 13.75
CA LYS A 125 12.35 -11.08 13.86
C LYS A 125 12.11 -12.59 13.78
N SER A 126 11.00 -13.09 14.33
CA SER A 126 10.65 -14.52 14.31
C SER A 126 9.90 -14.91 13.03
N ALA A 127 9.06 -14.01 12.51
CA ALA A 127 8.25 -14.23 11.32
C ALA A 127 8.54 -13.19 10.22
N PRO A 128 9.55 -13.40 9.36
CA PRO A 128 9.84 -12.51 8.24
C PRO A 128 8.76 -12.53 7.14
N SER A 129 7.89 -13.54 7.12
CA SER A 129 6.80 -13.67 6.16
C SER A 129 5.44 -13.70 6.86
N MET A 130 4.38 -13.33 6.13
CA MET A 130 3.02 -13.43 6.63
C MET A 130 2.61 -14.87 6.93
N THR A 131 3.05 -15.82 6.10
CA THR A 131 2.77 -17.25 6.31
C THR A 131 3.33 -17.73 7.66
N MET A 132 4.58 -17.39 7.96
CA MET A 132 5.19 -17.71 9.26
C MET A 132 4.46 -17.02 10.41
N ALA A 133 4.05 -15.77 10.24
CA ALA A 133 3.34 -15.04 11.29
C ALA A 133 1.97 -15.65 11.60
N VAL A 134 1.27 -16.17 10.57
CA VAL A 134 0.02 -16.90 10.72
C VAL A 134 0.24 -18.25 11.39
N GLU A 135 1.29 -18.98 11.00
CA GLU A 135 1.66 -20.26 11.63
C GLU A 135 2.01 -20.10 13.11
N GLU A 136 2.88 -19.13 13.45
CA GLU A 136 3.22 -18.78 14.83
C GLU A 136 1.96 -18.45 15.66
N PHE A 137 1.02 -17.69 15.08
CA PHE A 137 -0.23 -17.36 15.74
C PHE A 137 -1.09 -18.60 16.00
N ILE A 138 -1.28 -19.48 15.01
CA ILE A 138 -2.10 -20.68 15.14
C ILE A 138 -1.49 -21.63 16.18
N GLU A 139 -0.17 -21.84 16.16
CA GLU A 139 0.50 -22.65 17.17
C GLU A 139 0.30 -22.11 18.58
N ALA A 140 0.42 -20.79 18.77
CA ALA A 140 0.23 -20.15 20.05
C ALA A 140 -1.21 -20.31 20.56
N GLN A 141 -2.21 -20.21 19.68
CA GLN A 141 -3.61 -20.46 20.05
C GLN A 141 -3.85 -21.92 20.43
N ASN A 142 -3.34 -22.88 19.63
CA ASN A 142 -3.48 -24.32 19.92
C ASN A 142 -2.85 -24.70 21.27
N LYS A 143 -1.69 -24.13 21.60
CA LYS A 143 -1.04 -24.33 22.91
C LYS A 143 -1.85 -23.76 24.07
N ARG A 144 -2.58 -22.65 23.87
CA ARG A 144 -3.45 -22.05 24.89
C ARG A 144 -4.72 -22.87 25.12
N THR A 145 -5.33 -23.37 24.06
CA THR A 145 -6.56 -24.19 24.15
C THR A 145 -6.29 -25.51 24.87
N ARG A 146 -5.15 -26.16 24.63
CA ARG A 146 -4.77 -27.43 25.30
C ARG A 146 -4.46 -27.29 26.79
N LYS A 147 -4.22 -26.08 27.28
CA LYS A 147 -3.91 -25.80 28.69
C LYS A 147 -5.14 -25.40 29.52
N LYS A 148 -6.29 -25.21 28.88
CA LYS A 148 -7.59 -25.02 29.52
C LYS A 148 -8.32 -26.34 29.59
#